data_AF-A0A7W6PSJ7-F1
#
_entry.id   AF-A0A7W6PSJ7-F1
#
_cell.length_a   1.000
_cell.length_b   1.000
_cell.length_c   1.000
_cell.angle_alpha   90.00
_cell.angle_beta   90.00
_cell.angle_gamma   90.00
#
_symmetry.space_group_name_H-M   'P 1'
#
loop_
_entity.id
_entity.type
_entity.pdbx_description
1 polymer ?
#
loop_
_entity_poly.entity_id
_entity_poly.type
_entity_poly.pdbx_seq_one_letter_code
_entity_poly.pdbx_strand_id
1 'polypeptide(L)' 'MARLHQHRTGAVPGFTARHGVKRLIHYEMAETMDAAIVREKQLKAWRRDWKIALIEQDNPFWEDRAVMLGFPPLA' A
#
# COMPACT_ATOMS: atom_id res chain seq x y z
N MET A 1 4.24 -11.47 2.18
CA MET A 1 2.82 -11.15 2.47
C MET A 1 2.49 -10.86 3.95
N ALA A 2 3.44 -11.05 4.89
CA ALA A 2 3.19 -10.83 6.33
C ALA A 2 2.70 -9.41 6.68
N ARG A 3 3.25 -8.36 6.07
CA ARG A 3 2.88 -6.97 6.40
C ARG A 3 1.44 -6.62 6.02
N LEU A 4 0.99 -7.05 4.85
CA LEU A 4 -0.39 -6.85 4.41
C LEU A 4 -1.37 -7.55 5.36
N HIS A 5 -1.04 -8.78 5.79
CA HIS A 5 -1.82 -9.49 6.79
C HIS A 5 -1.90 -8.71 8.11
N GLN A 6 -0.76 -8.22 8.64
CA GLN A 6 -0.70 -7.42 9.86
C GLN A 6 -1.58 -6.16 9.80
N HIS A 7 -1.62 -5.49 8.65
CA HIS A 7 -2.48 -4.31 8.44
C HIS A 7 -3.96 -4.69 8.45
N ARG A 8 -4.34 -5.74 7.72
CA ARG A 8 -5.74 -6.17 7.58
C ARG A 8 -6.33 -6.70 8.88
N THR A 9 -5.54 -7.42 9.67
CA THR A 9 -5.95 -7.94 10.98
C THR A 9 -5.78 -6.94 12.12
N GLY A 10 -5.04 -5.84 11.90
CA GLY A 10 -4.69 -4.91 12.96
C GLY A 10 -3.76 -5.53 14.02
N ALA A 11 -3.02 -6.60 13.66
CA ALA A 11 -2.20 -7.36 14.60
C ALA A 11 -1.06 -6.54 15.24
N VAL A 12 -0.65 -5.44 14.60
CA VAL A 12 0.40 -4.56 15.11
C VAL A 12 -0.25 -3.24 15.57
N PRO A 13 -0.18 -2.90 16.87
CA PRO A 13 -0.62 -1.61 17.37
C PRO A 13 0.15 -0.46 16.71
N GLY A 14 -0.54 0.64 16.38
CA GLY A 14 0.08 1.81 15.78
C GLY A 14 -0.84 2.55 14.81
N PHE A 15 -0.25 3.34 13.92
CA PHE A 15 -0.97 4.20 12.98
C PHE A 15 -1.97 3.43 12.11
N THR A 16 -1.55 2.28 11.56
CA THR A 16 -2.36 1.50 10.62
C THR A 16 -3.56 0.87 11.32
N ALA A 17 -3.38 0.34 12.54
CA ALA A 17 -4.46 -0.17 13.36
C ALA A 17 -5.42 0.96 13.81
N ARG A 18 -4.87 2.10 14.28
CA ARG A 18 -5.65 3.24 14.77
C ARG A 18 -6.54 3.85 13.67
N HIS A 19 -6.04 3.93 12.44
CA HIS A 19 -6.74 4.58 11.33
C HIS A 19 -7.39 3.58 10.35
N GLY A 20 -7.41 2.28 10.66
CA GLY A 20 -8.05 1.28 9.81
C GLY A 20 -7.42 1.18 8.41
N VAL A 21 -6.11 1.39 8.28
CA VAL A 21 -5.40 1.33 6.98
C VAL A 21 -5.27 -0.13 6.56
N LYS A 22 -6.23 -0.61 5.76
CA LYS A 22 -6.34 -2.01 5.35
C LYS A 22 -6.30 -2.25 3.84
N ARG A 23 -6.78 -1.27 3.06
CA ARG A 23 -6.90 -1.38 1.59
C ARG A 23 -5.55 -1.16 0.92
N LEU A 24 -5.11 -2.11 0.10
CA LEU A 24 -3.91 -1.97 -0.71
C LEU A 24 -4.28 -1.41 -2.07
N ILE A 25 -4.05 -0.12 -2.28
CA ILE A 25 -4.40 0.54 -3.56
C ILE A 25 -3.24 0.64 -4.55
N HIS A 26 -2.00 0.54 -4.06
CA HIS A 26 -0.78 0.63 -4.88
C HIS A 26 0.37 -0.14 -4.23
N TYR A 27 1.16 -0.84 -5.03
CA TYR A 27 2.44 -1.43 -4.64
C TYR A 27 3.36 -1.51 -5.85
N GLU A 28 4.66 -1.47 -5.62
CA GLU A 28 5.69 -1.62 -6.65
C GLU A 28 6.63 -2.75 -6.23
N MET A 29 7.03 -3.59 -7.19
CA MET A 29 8.06 -4.61 -6.99
C MET A 29 9.41 -3.99 -7.34
N ALA A 30 10.39 -4.16 -6.46
CA ALA A 30 11.76 -3.71 -6.69
C ALA A 30 12.69 -4.93 -6.75
N GLU A 31 13.69 -4.87 -7.63
CA GLU A 31 14.67 -5.94 -7.81
C GLU A 31 15.64 -6.05 -6.63
N THR A 32 15.87 -4.94 -5.91
CA THR A 32 16.78 -4.87 -4.76
C THR A 32 16.14 -4.14 -3.58
N MET A 33 16.65 -4.44 -2.39
CA MET A 33 16.24 -3.77 -1.15
C MET A 33 16.56 -2.27 -1.19
N ASP A 34 17.73 -1.89 -1.71
CA ASP A 34 18.14 -0.49 -1.81
C ASP A 34 17.22 0.30 -2.75
N ALA A 35 16.84 -0.28 -3.89
CA ALA A 35 15.88 0.33 -4.80
C ALA A 35 14.52 0.54 -4.12
N ALA A 36 14.05 -0.45 -3.35
CA ALA A 36 12.81 -0.33 -2.58
C ALA A 36 12.89 0.81 -1.55
N ILE A 37 14.01 0.92 -0.81
CA ILE A 37 14.21 1.95 0.21
C ILE A 37 14.26 3.34 -0.42
N VAL A 38 14.98 3.51 -1.52
CA VAL A 38 15.06 4.80 -2.24
C VAL A 38 13.67 5.21 -2.74
N ARG A 39 12.95 4.29 -3.37
CA ARG A 39 11.60 4.54 -3.88
C ARG A 39 10.61 4.89 -2.77
N GLU A 40 10.65 4.17 -1.65
CA GLU A 40 9.82 4.46 -0.48
C GLU A 40 10.10 5.88 0.06
N LYS A 41 11.37 6.28 0.17
CA LYS A 41 11.76 7.64 0.62
C LYS A 41 11.25 8.72 -0.33
N GLN A 42 11.41 8.51 -1.64
CA GLN A 42 10.87 9.43 -2.65
C GLN A 42 9.37 9.59 -2.50
N LEU A 43 8.62 8.49 -2.46
CA LEU A 43 7.18 8.52 -2.29
C LEU A 43 6.79 9.20 -0.97
N LYS A 44 7.49 8.97 0.14
CA LYS A 44 7.19 9.66 1.40
C LYS A 44 7.32 11.18 1.28
N ALA A 45 8.34 11.67 0.56
CA ALA A 45 8.58 13.10 0.34
C ALA A 45 7.65 13.77 -0.68
N TRP A 46 6.92 13.00 -1.50
CA TRP A 46 6.05 13.56 -2.53
C TRP A 46 4.84 14.32 -1.98
N ARG A 47 4.41 15.32 -2.75
CA ARG A 47 3.11 15.96 -2.60
C ARG A 47 1.99 14.93 -2.74
N ARG A 48 0.87 15.18 -2.04
CA ARG A 48 -0.30 14.29 -2.08
C ARG A 48 -0.84 14.10 -3.51
N ASP A 49 -0.96 15.18 -4.28
CA ASP A 49 -1.51 15.16 -5.63
C ASP A 49 -0.72 14.23 -6.56
N TRP A 50 0.61 14.18 -6.40
CA TRP A 50 1.46 13.30 -7.22
C TRP A 50 1.30 11.82 -6.85
N LYS A 51 1.06 11.53 -5.57
CA LYS A 51 0.73 10.16 -5.13
C LYS A 51 -0.61 9.73 -5.72
N ILE A 52 -1.60 10.62 -5.70
CA ILE A 52 -2.93 10.35 -6.26
C ILE A 52 -2.81 10.07 -7.77
N ALA A 53 -2.11 10.94 -8.52
CA ALA A 53 -1.91 10.74 -9.95
C ALA A 53 -1.19 9.42 -10.26
N LEU A 54 -0.17 9.05 -9.47
CA LEU A 54 0.50 7.75 -9.61
C LEU A 54 -0.46 6.57 -9.39
N ILE A 55 -1.30 6.64 -8.35
CA ILE A 55 -2.27 5.59 -8.05
C ILE A 55 -3.31 5.50 -9.17
N GLU A 56 -3.87 6.63 -9.59
CA GLU A 56 -4.97 6.67 -10.56
C GLU A 56 -4.53 6.29 -11.98
N GLN A 57 -3.24 6.40 -12.30
CA GLN A 57 -2.70 5.93 -13.57
C GLN A 57 -2.91 4.42 -13.78
N ASP A 58 -2.84 3.62 -12.72
CA ASP A 58 -3.02 2.16 -12.78
C ASP A 58 -4.36 1.71 -12.15
N ASN A 59 -4.80 2.39 -11.10
CA ASN A 59 -5.94 2.03 -10.28
C ASN A 59 -6.91 3.22 -10.11
N PRO A 60 -7.58 3.65 -11.19
CA PRO A 60 -8.47 4.83 -11.17
C PRO A 60 -9.68 4.66 -10.24
N PHE A 61 -10.08 3.42 -9.95
CA PHE A 61 -11.21 3.11 -9.06
C PHE A 61 -10.78 2.77 -7.63
N TRP A 62 -9.48 2.88 -7.32
CA TRP A 62 -8.94 2.65 -5.98
C TRP A 62 -9.31 1.28 -5.42
N GLU A 63 -9.33 0.28 -6.30
CA GLU A 63 -9.65 -1.11 -5.99
C GLU A 63 -8.63 -1.69 -5.01
N ASP A 64 -9.07 -2.66 -4.21
CA ASP A 64 -8.18 -3.36 -3.30
C ASP A 64 -7.34 -4.41 -4.05
N ARG A 65 -6.12 -4.02 -4.41
CA ARG A 65 -5.13 -4.86 -5.12
C ARG A 65 -4.70 -6.08 -4.31
N ALA A 66 -4.94 -6.10 -3.00
CA ALA A 66 -4.67 -7.27 -2.19
C ALA A 66 -5.50 -8.50 -2.60
N VAL A 67 -6.67 -8.31 -3.24
CA VAL A 67 -7.48 -9.41 -3.77
C VAL A 67 -6.72 -10.19 -4.85
N MET A 68 -6.02 -9.50 -5.74
CA MET A 68 -5.19 -10.12 -6.77
C MET A 68 -4.00 -10.91 -6.19
N LEU A 69 -3.61 -10.61 -4.95
CA LEU A 69 -2.56 -11.31 -4.21
C LEU A 69 -3.10 -12.49 -3.37
N GLY A 70 -4.38 -12.87 -3.57
CA GLY A 70 -5.00 -14.02 -2.91
C GLY A 70 -5.64 -13.72 -1.54
N PHE A 71 -5.82 -12.45 -1.18
CA PHE A 71 -6.51 -12.09 0.05
C PHE A 71 -8.02 -11.90 -0.18
N PRO A 72 -8.88 -12.14 0.84
CA PRO A 72 -10.31 -11.86 0.70
C PRO A 72 -10.57 -10.36 0.46
N PRO A 73 -11.66 -9.97 -0.19
CA PRO A 73 -12.06 -8.56 -0.27
C PRO A 73 -12.31 -8.00 1.14
N LEU A 74 -12.04 -6.71 1.31
CA LEU A 74 -12.47 -6.01 2.52
C LEU A 74 -14.00 -5.86 2.50
N ALA A 75 -14.63 -6.14 3.64
CA ALA A 75 -16.06 -5.93 3.85
C ALA A 75 -16.42 -4.45 3.95
#